data_AF-A0A4Y3JQ84-F1
#
_entry.id   AF-A0A4Y3JQ84-F1
#
_cell.length_a   1.000
_cell.length_b   1.000
_cell.length_c   1.000
_cell.angle_alpha   90.00
_cell.angle_beta   90.00
_cell.angle_gamma   90.00
#
_symmetry.space_group_name_H-M   'P 1'
#
loop_
_entity.id
_entity.type
_entity.pdbx_description
1 polymer ?
#
loop_
_entity_poly.entity_id
_entity_poly.type
_entity_poly.pdbx_seq_one_letter_code
_entity_poly.pdbx_strand_id
1 'polypeptide(L)'
;MIDRNTLNLLKKGKVNNDLLDSLFITMLNDGGFLEGTSGNIKIPVEPHSALFRFFSIFVLLAGFISFFMVILFLYLNGLPFKSSIIFLIENPLIGLAQLIVFTTLTTGLHEIMHLIFSNRLFSKEKELNLCFKKAVATISMTHVWTWSLLGRMAAILSGICLDLCILLLLLFFPMIGVNFEVILLFQGVLITRIAWQFRVYSTTDIRLTLNMIRDDPFLFDNKTCHSKLILALGMGADIFILLVWLIPTINYFRT
;
A
#
# COMPACT_ATOMS: atom_id res chain seq x y z
N MET A 1 8.85 16.48 -25.22
CA MET A 1 8.39 16.01 -26.54
C MET A 1 9.53 15.20 -27.13
N ILE A 2 9.39 13.88 -27.26
CA ILE A 2 10.45 13.02 -27.79
C ILE A 2 10.45 13.17 -29.32
N ASP A 3 11.60 13.52 -29.90
CA ASP A 3 11.78 13.67 -31.34
C ASP A 3 11.45 12.36 -32.08
N ARG A 4 10.83 12.47 -33.26
CA ARG A 4 10.50 11.37 -34.17
C ARG A 4 11.72 10.48 -34.48
N ASN A 5 12.92 11.06 -34.55
CA ASN A 5 14.13 10.26 -34.75
C ASN A 5 14.43 9.35 -33.55
N THR A 6 14.29 9.86 -32.33
CA THR A 6 14.47 9.08 -31.10
C THR A 6 13.43 7.96 -30.99
N LEU A 7 12.18 8.23 -31.35
CA LEU A 7 11.12 7.21 -31.41
C LEU A 7 11.41 6.11 -32.44
N ASN A 8 11.96 6.47 -33.60
CA ASN A 8 12.32 5.51 -34.65
C ASN A 8 13.55 4.66 -34.29
N LEU A 9 14.49 5.19 -33.51
CA LEU A 9 15.64 4.45 -32.99
C LEU A 9 15.22 3.41 -31.94
N LEU A 10 14.27 3.76 -31.06
CA LEU A 10 13.67 2.84 -30.10
C LEU A 10 12.91 1.70 -30.80
N LYS A 11 12.09 2.01 -31.81
CA LYS A 11 11.34 1.00 -32.60
C LYS A 11 12.24 0.05 -33.39
N LYS A 12 13.42 0.48 -33.79
CA LYS A 12 14.36 -0.35 -34.57
C LYS A 12 15.28 -1.23 -33.70
N GLY A 13 15.10 -1.23 -32.37
CA GLY A 13 15.94 -2.01 -31.47
C GLY A 13 17.43 -1.69 -31.58
N LYS A 14 17.77 -0.49 -32.09
CA LYS A 14 19.14 -0.06 -32.39
C LYS A 14 19.72 0.89 -31.34
N VAL A 15 19.00 1.09 -30.24
CA VAL A 15 19.59 1.76 -29.07
C VAL A 15 20.35 0.70 -28.29
N ASN A 16 21.65 0.91 -28.08
CA ASN A 16 22.49 0.02 -27.28
C ASN A 16 21.76 -0.33 -25.98
N ASN A 17 21.51 -1.63 -25.77
CA ASN A 17 20.80 -2.21 -24.63
C ASN A 17 21.45 -1.87 -23.27
N ASP A 18 22.63 -1.26 -23.26
CA ASP A 18 23.33 -0.86 -22.03
C ASP A 18 22.92 0.53 -21.51
N LEU A 19 22.17 1.34 -22.28
CA LEU A 19 21.81 2.71 -21.89
C LEU A 19 20.32 2.93 -21.60
N LEU A 20 19.45 1.97 -21.98
CA LEU A 20 18.03 2.01 -21.65
C LEU A 20 17.75 0.88 -20.66
N ASP A 21 17.62 1.27 -19.39
CA ASP A 21 17.21 0.34 -18.34
C ASP A 21 15.97 -0.43 -18.78
N SER A 22 15.99 -1.76 -18.64
CA SER A 22 14.85 -2.63 -18.93
C SER A 22 13.58 -2.15 -18.22
N LEU A 23 13.75 -1.45 -17.10
CA LEU A 23 12.70 -0.82 -16.31
C LEU A 23 12.08 0.42 -17.00
N PHE A 24 12.86 1.21 -17.74
CA PHE A 24 12.34 2.29 -18.58
C PHE A 24 11.55 1.75 -19.77
N ILE A 25 12.02 0.66 -20.39
CA ILE A 25 11.25 -0.04 -21.44
C ILE A 25 9.97 -0.65 -20.85
N THR A 26 10.03 -1.22 -19.65
CA THR A 26 8.85 -1.76 -18.96
C THR A 26 7.85 -0.64 -18.64
N MET A 27 8.30 0.52 -18.14
CA MET A 27 7.41 1.67 -17.88
C MET A 27 6.85 2.29 -19.17
N LEU A 28 7.61 2.30 -20.26
CA LEU A 28 7.09 2.71 -21.56
C LEU A 28 6.07 1.70 -22.09
N ASN A 29 6.23 0.41 -21.81
CA ASN A 29 5.27 -0.62 -22.19
C ASN A 29 4.00 -0.57 -21.32
N ASP A 30 4.16 -0.46 -19.99
CA ASP A 30 3.06 -0.32 -19.01
C ASP A 30 2.32 1.01 -19.17
N GLY A 31 3.01 2.04 -19.66
CA GLY A 31 2.42 3.31 -20.07
C GLY A 31 1.82 3.29 -21.49
N GLY A 32 1.84 2.14 -22.17
CA GLY A 32 1.32 1.92 -23.52
C GLY A 32 2.15 2.53 -24.66
N PHE A 33 3.22 3.26 -24.38
CA PHE A 33 4.04 3.96 -25.39
C PHE A 33 4.71 3.05 -26.43
N LEU A 34 4.85 1.75 -26.15
CA LEU A 34 5.52 0.77 -27.02
C LEU A 34 4.57 -0.16 -27.79
N GLU A 35 3.28 -0.19 -27.48
CA GLU A 35 2.32 -0.98 -28.25
C GLU A 35 2.08 -0.32 -29.61
N GLY A 36 2.71 -0.91 -30.62
CA GLY A 36 2.61 -0.48 -32.00
C GLY A 36 1.25 -0.81 -32.60
N THR A 37 0.22 -0.04 -32.30
CA THR A 37 -0.98 0.10 -33.15
C THR A 37 -1.76 1.36 -32.77
N SER A 38 -1.93 2.25 -33.74
CA SER A 38 -2.99 3.27 -33.91
C SER A 38 -4.14 3.31 -32.88
N GLY A 39 -3.83 3.66 -31.64
CA GLY A 39 -4.79 3.91 -30.58
C GLY A 39 -4.18 4.95 -29.66
N ASN A 40 -4.88 6.06 -29.45
CA ASN A 40 -4.48 7.04 -28.44
C ASN A 40 -4.53 6.34 -27.08
N ILE A 41 -3.38 5.89 -26.54
CA ILE A 41 -3.29 5.45 -25.16
C ILE A 41 -3.69 6.64 -24.28
N LYS A 42 -4.87 6.56 -23.68
CA LYS A 42 -5.39 7.59 -22.79
C LYS A 42 -4.83 7.33 -21.41
N ILE A 43 -3.67 7.93 -21.12
CA ILE A 43 -3.15 8.01 -19.76
C ILE A 43 -4.24 8.62 -18.85
N PRO A 44 -4.56 8.01 -17.70
CA PRO A 44 -5.59 8.57 -16.81
C PRO A 44 -5.19 9.98 -16.37
N VAL A 45 -6.03 10.96 -16.72
CA VAL A 45 -5.84 12.38 -16.38
C VAL A 45 -6.34 12.62 -14.96
N GLU A 46 -5.64 13.50 -14.24
CA GLU A 46 -6.06 13.94 -12.91
C GLU A 46 -7.47 14.54 -12.95
N PRO A 47 -8.38 14.11 -12.07
CA PRO A 47 -9.69 14.74 -11.98
C PRO A 47 -9.56 16.19 -11.47
N HIS A 48 -9.96 17.16 -12.27
CA HIS A 48 -9.96 18.58 -11.88
C HIS A 48 -11.22 19.03 -11.10
N SER A 49 -12.06 18.09 -10.66
CA SER A 49 -13.31 18.43 -9.97
C SER A 49 -13.07 18.92 -8.54
N ALA A 50 -13.86 19.90 -8.10
CA ALA A 50 -13.81 20.38 -6.71
C ALA A 50 -14.08 19.27 -5.69
N LEU A 51 -14.93 18.30 -6.05
CA LEU A 51 -15.22 17.12 -5.25
C LEU A 51 -13.98 16.22 -5.07
N PHE A 52 -13.23 15.95 -6.15
CA PHE A 52 -12.01 15.14 -6.04
C PHE A 52 -10.99 15.79 -5.12
N ARG A 53 -10.80 17.11 -5.24
CA ARG A 53 -9.92 17.87 -4.35
C ARG A 53 -10.40 17.81 -2.89
N PHE A 54 -11.69 17.97 -2.66
CA PHE A 54 -12.29 17.87 -1.32
C PHE A 54 -12.06 16.48 -0.71
N PHE A 55 -12.39 15.40 -1.43
CA PHE A 55 -12.20 14.04 -0.94
C PHE A 55 -10.72 13.70 -0.71
N SER A 56 -9.82 14.22 -1.55
CA SER A 56 -8.37 14.05 -1.38
C SER A 56 -7.90 14.66 -0.07
N ILE A 57 -8.30 15.90 0.22
CA ILE A 57 -7.97 16.58 1.48
C ILE A 57 -8.61 15.84 2.66
N PHE A 58 -9.87 15.44 2.53
CA PHE A 58 -10.61 14.74 3.58
C PHE A 58 -9.94 13.41 3.97
N VAL A 59 -9.57 12.57 2.99
CA VAL A 59 -8.93 11.27 3.26
C VAL A 59 -7.56 11.44 3.91
N LEU A 60 -6.76 12.40 3.42
CA LEU A 60 -5.45 12.68 4.02
C LEU A 60 -5.58 13.21 5.45
N LEU A 61 -6.53 14.11 5.70
CA LEU A 61 -6.78 14.65 7.03
C LEU A 61 -7.31 13.58 7.99
N ALA A 62 -8.27 12.75 7.53
CA ALA A 62 -8.80 11.64 8.31
C ALA A 62 -7.72 10.62 8.65
N GLY A 63 -6.86 10.27 7.69
CA GLY A 63 -5.71 9.39 7.92
C GLY A 63 -4.70 9.98 8.91
N PHE A 64 -4.38 11.27 8.79
CA PHE A 64 -3.49 11.96 9.71
C PHE A 64 -4.03 11.97 11.14
N ILE A 65 -5.29 12.36 11.33
CA ILE A 65 -5.93 12.33 12.66
C ILE A 65 -5.95 10.90 13.20
N SER A 66 -6.32 9.93 12.36
CA SER A 66 -6.39 8.53 12.76
C SER A 66 -5.03 7.98 13.20
N PHE A 67 -3.94 8.38 12.54
CA PHE A 67 -2.59 7.99 12.93
C PHE A 67 -2.26 8.39 14.38
N PHE A 68 -2.46 9.65 14.75
CA PHE A 68 -2.18 10.11 16.12
C PHE A 68 -3.10 9.46 17.14
N MET A 69 -4.38 9.30 16.81
CA MET A 69 -5.33 8.66 17.71
C MET A 69 -4.98 7.18 17.91
N VAL A 70 -4.66 6.43 16.85
CA VAL A 70 -4.21 5.03 16.97
C VAL A 70 -3.01 4.91 17.89
N ILE A 71 -1.98 5.78 17.73
CA ILE A 71 -0.81 5.77 18.61
C ILE A 71 -1.22 6.01 20.07
N LEU A 72 -2.06 7.01 20.33
CA LEU A 72 -2.56 7.32 21.68
C LEU A 72 -3.32 6.12 22.27
N PHE A 73 -4.23 5.51 21.51
CA PHE A 73 -5.02 4.37 21.96
C PHE A 73 -4.15 3.14 22.25
N LEU A 74 -3.16 2.84 21.42
CA LEU A 74 -2.23 1.73 21.65
C LEU A 74 -1.30 2.01 22.84
N TYR A 75 -0.91 3.27 23.06
CA TYR A 75 -0.14 3.65 24.24
C TYR A 75 -0.94 3.45 25.54
N LEU A 76 -2.22 3.81 25.55
CA LEU A 76 -3.08 3.73 26.74
C LEU A 76 -3.55 2.29 27.03
N ASN A 77 -3.86 1.49 26.01
CA ASN A 77 -4.47 0.17 26.18
C ASN A 77 -3.50 -1.00 25.93
N GLY A 78 -2.30 -0.72 25.42
CA GLY A 78 -1.34 -1.73 25.01
C GLY A 78 -1.66 -2.35 23.64
N LEU A 79 -0.82 -3.30 23.23
CA LEU A 79 -0.95 -4.00 21.96
C LEU A 79 -1.86 -5.24 22.09
N PRO A 80 -2.71 -5.55 21.10
CA PRO A 80 -3.72 -6.61 21.21
C PRO A 80 -3.18 -8.03 21.03
N PHE A 81 -1.90 -8.20 20.65
CA PHE A 81 -1.35 -9.48 20.18
C PHE A 81 -1.45 -10.63 21.18
N LYS A 82 -1.33 -10.37 22.48
CA LYS A 82 -1.50 -11.42 23.50
C LYS A 82 -2.90 -12.04 23.42
N SER A 83 -3.92 -11.21 23.39
CA SER A 83 -5.32 -11.66 23.30
C SER A 83 -5.63 -12.25 21.93
N SER A 84 -5.05 -11.70 20.85
CA SER A 84 -5.19 -12.28 19.50
C SER A 84 -4.66 -13.73 19.43
N ILE A 85 -3.52 -14.01 20.07
CA ILE A 85 -2.94 -15.36 20.13
C ILE A 85 -3.80 -16.30 20.97
N ILE A 86 -4.28 -15.87 22.14
CA ILE A 86 -5.18 -16.67 22.98
C ILE A 86 -6.41 -17.10 22.16
N PHE A 87 -7.07 -16.15 21.49
CA PHE A 87 -8.22 -16.44 20.65
C PHE A 87 -7.91 -17.44 19.51
N LEU A 88 -6.76 -17.27 18.83
CA LEU A 88 -6.35 -18.20 17.76
C LEU A 88 -6.06 -19.61 18.26
N ILE A 89 -5.50 -19.76 19.47
CA ILE A 89 -5.20 -21.08 20.04
C ILE A 89 -6.47 -21.75 20.57
N GLU A 90 -7.35 -21.00 21.22
CA GLU A 90 -8.62 -21.53 21.75
C GLU A 90 -9.63 -21.85 20.64
N ASN A 91 -9.62 -21.09 19.55
CA ASN A 91 -10.57 -21.22 18.44
C ASN A 91 -9.87 -21.30 17.07
N PRO A 92 -9.05 -22.34 16.82
CA PRO A 92 -8.13 -22.35 15.67
C PRO A 92 -8.84 -22.30 14.31
N LEU A 93 -9.90 -23.08 14.11
CA LEU A 93 -10.63 -23.11 12.85
C LEU A 93 -11.41 -21.81 12.60
N ILE A 94 -12.12 -21.33 13.62
CA ILE A 94 -12.95 -20.12 13.54
C ILE A 94 -12.05 -18.89 13.38
N GLY A 95 -10.99 -18.79 14.19
CA GLY A 95 -10.03 -17.70 14.13
C GLY A 95 -9.32 -17.63 12.78
N LEU A 96 -8.90 -18.78 12.21
CA LEU A 96 -8.29 -18.81 10.89
C LEU A 96 -9.28 -18.43 9.78
N ALA A 97 -10.53 -18.88 9.84
CA ALA A 97 -11.56 -18.48 8.89
C ALA A 97 -11.83 -16.96 8.94
N GLN A 98 -11.99 -16.40 10.15
CA GLN A 98 -12.20 -14.97 10.36
C GLN A 98 -10.99 -14.14 9.91
N LEU A 99 -9.77 -14.62 10.16
CA LEU A 99 -8.53 -14.00 9.71
C LEU A 99 -8.54 -13.85 8.18
N ILE A 100 -8.78 -14.93 7.44
CA ILE A 100 -8.77 -14.95 5.98
C ILE A 100 -9.83 -14.00 5.41
N VAL A 101 -11.05 -14.06 5.95
CA VAL A 101 -12.16 -13.20 5.51
C VAL A 101 -11.80 -11.73 5.73
N PHE A 102 -11.30 -11.39 6.92
CA PHE A 102 -10.98 -10.02 7.28
C PHE A 102 -9.79 -9.46 6.50
N THR A 103 -8.70 -10.23 6.33
CA THR A 103 -7.55 -9.79 5.53
C THR A 103 -7.92 -9.59 4.07
N THR A 104 -8.72 -10.48 3.49
CA THR A 104 -9.14 -10.37 2.09
C THR A 104 -10.05 -9.16 1.88
N LEU A 105 -11.01 -8.95 2.79
CA LEU A 105 -11.92 -7.80 2.74
C LEU A 105 -11.16 -6.47 2.85
N THR A 106 -10.32 -6.33 3.87
CA THR A 106 -9.59 -5.07 4.12
C THR A 106 -8.57 -4.77 3.03
N THR A 107 -7.90 -5.81 2.48
CA THR A 107 -7.02 -5.65 1.32
C THR A 107 -7.80 -5.20 0.09
N GLY A 108 -8.96 -5.81 -0.18
CA GLY A 108 -9.82 -5.38 -1.27
C GLY A 108 -10.24 -3.91 -1.13
N LEU A 109 -10.64 -3.48 0.06
CA LEU A 109 -11.02 -2.08 0.31
C LEU A 109 -9.86 -1.09 0.11
N HIS A 110 -8.65 -1.45 0.57
CA HIS A 110 -7.46 -0.63 0.40
C HIS A 110 -7.09 -0.44 -1.09
N GLU A 111 -7.14 -1.51 -1.87
CA GLU A 111 -6.86 -1.42 -3.31
C GLU A 111 -7.96 -0.66 -4.06
N ILE A 112 -9.22 -0.78 -3.62
CA ILE A 112 -10.32 0.05 -4.13
C ILE A 112 -10.05 1.53 -3.87
N MET A 113 -9.49 1.90 -2.72
CA MET A 113 -9.12 3.30 -2.45
C MET A 113 -8.04 3.79 -3.42
N HIS A 114 -7.03 2.97 -3.72
CA HIS A 114 -6.07 3.31 -4.77
C HIS A 114 -6.73 3.46 -6.14
N LEU A 115 -7.70 2.60 -6.51
CA LEU A 115 -8.44 2.73 -7.78
C LEU A 115 -9.26 4.02 -7.88
N ILE A 116 -9.95 4.39 -6.80
CA ILE A 116 -10.76 5.60 -6.72
C ILE A 116 -9.86 6.81 -6.91
N PHE A 117 -8.79 6.90 -6.11
CA PHE A 117 -7.93 8.07 -6.11
C PHE A 117 -6.93 8.12 -7.26
N SER A 118 -6.71 7.00 -7.97
CA SER A 118 -5.95 6.98 -9.23
C SER A 118 -6.81 7.16 -10.48
N ASN A 119 -8.11 7.45 -10.32
CA ASN A 119 -9.09 7.63 -11.38
C ASN A 119 -9.17 6.44 -12.37
N ARG A 120 -8.95 5.22 -11.86
CA ARG A 120 -9.03 3.97 -12.65
C ARG A 120 -10.33 3.19 -12.44
N LEU A 121 -11.19 3.60 -11.51
CA LEU A 121 -12.44 2.87 -11.18
C LEU A 121 -13.35 2.61 -12.38
N PHE A 122 -13.42 3.56 -13.32
CA PHE A 122 -14.29 3.52 -14.51
C PHE A 122 -13.52 3.32 -15.83
N SER A 123 -12.19 3.13 -15.77
CA SER A 123 -11.42 2.83 -16.99
C SER A 123 -11.74 1.41 -17.48
N LYS A 124 -11.83 1.22 -18.80
CA LYS A 124 -12.06 -0.10 -19.41
C LYS A 124 -10.85 -1.05 -19.24
N GLU A 125 -9.67 -0.51 -18.94
CA GLU A 125 -8.44 -1.24 -18.66
C GLU A 125 -8.33 -1.54 -17.16
N LYS A 126 -9.20 -2.43 -16.66
CA LYS A 126 -9.14 -2.93 -15.28
C LYS A 126 -8.05 -4.00 -15.17
N GLU A 127 -6.79 -3.60 -15.08
CA GLU A 127 -5.72 -4.51 -14.65
C GLU A 127 -5.70 -4.63 -13.12
N LEU A 128 -6.78 -5.17 -12.55
CA LEU A 128 -6.74 -5.69 -11.19
C LEU A 128 -6.05 -7.06 -11.24
N ASN A 129 -4.73 -7.07 -11.08
CA ASN A 129 -3.99 -8.32 -10.91
C ASN A 129 -4.24 -8.87 -9.49
N LEU A 130 -5.32 -9.63 -9.35
CA LEU A 130 -5.64 -10.36 -8.13
C LEU A 130 -4.73 -11.60 -8.04
N CYS A 131 -3.62 -11.50 -7.32
CA CYS A 131 -2.78 -12.67 -7.05
C CYS A 131 -3.26 -13.36 -5.77
N PHE A 132 -4.20 -14.30 -5.89
CA PHE A 132 -4.70 -15.10 -4.77
C PHE A 132 -3.60 -15.84 -4.00
N LYS A 133 -2.47 -16.19 -4.65
CA LYS A 133 -1.31 -16.81 -4.00
C LYS A 133 -0.58 -15.90 -3.00
N LYS A 134 -0.72 -14.58 -3.12
CA LYS A 134 -0.09 -13.60 -2.22
C LYS A 134 -1.12 -12.80 -1.42
N ALA A 135 -2.42 -12.93 -1.72
CA ALA A 135 -3.48 -12.07 -1.19
C ALA A 135 -3.17 -10.58 -1.36
N VAL A 136 -2.56 -10.22 -2.48
CA VAL A 136 -2.22 -8.83 -2.85
C VAL A 136 -2.89 -8.53 -4.19
N ALA A 137 -3.72 -7.49 -4.23
CA ALA A 137 -4.04 -6.81 -5.49
C ALA A 137 -3.04 -5.66 -5.62
N THR A 138 -2.50 -5.44 -6.81
CA THR A 138 -1.54 -4.34 -7.04
C THR A 138 -1.95 -3.58 -8.29
N ILE A 139 -1.98 -2.25 -8.22
CA ILE A 139 -2.26 -1.38 -9.35
C ILE A 139 -1.00 -0.58 -9.69
N SER A 140 -0.66 -0.46 -10.98
CA SER A 140 0.43 0.40 -11.42
C SER A 140 0.06 1.87 -11.21
N MET A 141 0.73 2.53 -10.26
CA MET A 141 0.49 3.95 -9.90
C MET A 141 1.43 4.91 -10.61
N THR A 142 2.17 4.44 -11.62
CA THR A 142 3.19 5.21 -12.35
C THR A 142 2.62 6.42 -13.10
N HIS A 143 1.36 6.38 -13.53
CA HIS A 143 0.73 7.52 -14.24
C HIS A 143 0.48 8.74 -13.34
N VAL A 144 0.29 8.51 -12.04
CA VAL A 144 0.01 9.55 -11.04
C VAL A 144 1.22 10.47 -10.81
N TRP A 145 2.41 10.08 -11.28
CA TRP A 145 3.57 10.96 -11.28
C TRP A 145 3.35 12.24 -12.11
N THR A 146 2.46 12.24 -13.09
CA THR A 146 2.16 13.44 -13.89
C THR A 146 1.17 14.40 -13.24
N TRP A 147 0.58 14.02 -12.09
CA TRP A 147 -0.47 14.77 -11.42
C TRP A 147 0.08 15.81 -10.44
N SER A 148 -0.81 16.68 -9.94
CA SER A 148 -0.50 17.59 -8.83
C SER A 148 -0.05 16.83 -7.58
N LEU A 149 0.76 17.47 -6.73
CA LEU A 149 1.24 16.87 -5.49
C LEU A 149 0.09 16.35 -4.61
N LEU A 150 -1.02 17.09 -4.53
CA LEU A 150 -2.18 16.70 -3.73
C LEU A 150 -2.84 15.43 -4.27
N GLY A 151 -3.09 15.36 -5.59
CA GLY A 151 -3.66 14.18 -6.23
C GLY A 151 -2.76 12.96 -6.07
N ARG A 152 -1.44 13.16 -6.18
CA ARG A 152 -0.45 12.10 -5.99
C ARG A 152 -0.38 11.58 -4.56
N MET A 153 -0.34 12.48 -3.57
CA MET A 153 -0.40 12.12 -2.15
C MET A 153 -1.67 11.32 -1.85
N ALA A 154 -2.83 11.79 -2.31
CA ALA A 154 -4.10 11.12 -2.08
C ALA A 154 -4.14 9.74 -2.74
N ALA A 155 -3.66 9.59 -3.98
CA ALA A 155 -3.63 8.31 -4.66
C ALA A 155 -2.70 7.29 -3.98
N ILE A 156 -1.51 7.72 -3.54
CA ILE A 156 -0.52 6.82 -2.92
C ILE A 156 -0.90 6.48 -1.47
N LEU A 157 -1.44 7.43 -0.69
CA LEU A 157 -1.67 7.23 0.74
C LEU A 157 -3.09 6.77 1.07
N SER A 158 -4.05 6.83 0.14
CA SER A 158 -5.46 6.53 0.43
C SER A 158 -5.69 5.13 1.03
N GLY A 159 -4.92 4.13 0.60
CA GLY A 159 -4.94 2.79 1.17
C GLY A 159 -4.55 2.77 2.64
N ILE A 160 -3.36 3.30 2.98
CA ILE A 160 -2.90 3.42 4.38
C ILE A 160 -3.86 4.25 5.22
N CYS A 161 -4.36 5.38 4.69
CA CYS A 161 -5.32 6.23 5.40
C CYS A 161 -6.59 5.46 5.75
N LEU A 162 -7.11 4.63 4.83
CA LEU A 162 -8.26 3.78 5.11
C LEU A 162 -7.94 2.73 6.19
N ASP A 163 -6.81 2.04 6.09
CA ASP A 163 -6.40 1.03 7.07
C ASP A 163 -6.30 1.64 8.48
N LEU A 164 -5.77 2.86 8.60
CA LEU A 164 -5.71 3.61 9.86
C LEU A 164 -7.11 3.97 10.39
N CYS A 165 -8.01 4.43 9.52
CA CYS A 165 -9.39 4.73 9.92
C CYS A 165 -10.15 3.48 10.41
N ILE A 166 -9.98 2.34 9.72
CA ILE A 166 -10.59 1.07 10.14
C ILE A 166 -9.99 0.62 11.48
N LEU A 167 -8.66 0.72 11.64
CA LEU A 167 -8.01 0.36 12.90
C LEU A 167 -8.50 1.24 14.06
N LEU A 168 -8.63 2.56 13.85
CA LEU A 168 -9.17 3.47 14.87
C LEU A 168 -10.60 3.06 15.28
N LEU A 169 -11.44 2.73 14.31
CA LEU A 169 -12.81 2.28 14.57
C LEU A 169 -12.83 0.98 15.39
N LEU A 170 -11.94 0.03 15.08
CA LEU A 170 -11.81 -1.21 15.86
C LEU A 170 -11.28 -0.96 17.28
N LEU A 171 -10.40 0.01 17.48
CA LEU A 171 -9.90 0.39 18.80
C LEU A 171 -10.97 1.09 19.65
N PHE A 172 -11.98 1.69 19.01
CA PHE A 172 -13.09 2.34 19.71
C PHE A 172 -14.16 1.36 20.21
N PHE A 173 -14.35 0.21 19.56
CA PHE A 173 -15.39 -0.76 19.94
C PHE A 173 -15.33 -1.23 21.41
N PRO A 174 -14.16 -1.58 21.97
CA PRO A 174 -14.06 -1.95 23.37
C PRO A 174 -14.50 -0.84 24.34
N MET A 175 -14.33 0.43 23.97
CA MET A 175 -14.70 1.58 24.82
C MET A 175 -16.21 1.76 24.94
N ILE A 176 -16.97 1.34 23.93
CA ILE A 176 -18.44 1.39 23.93
C ILE A 176 -19.07 0.09 24.43
N GLY A 177 -18.29 -0.78 25.08
CA GLY A 177 -18.76 -2.03 25.67
C GLY A 177 -18.90 -3.19 24.68
N VAL A 178 -18.45 -3.03 23.43
CA VAL A 178 -18.44 -4.10 22.43
C VAL A 178 -17.11 -4.86 22.53
N ASN A 179 -17.09 -5.91 23.34
CA ASN A 179 -15.90 -6.69 23.66
C ASN A 179 -15.96 -8.11 23.07
N PHE A 180 -15.91 -8.21 21.74
CA PHE A 180 -15.69 -9.51 21.10
C PHE A 180 -14.19 -9.78 20.94
N GLU A 181 -13.72 -10.95 21.36
CA GLU A 181 -12.31 -11.33 21.28
C GLU A 181 -11.77 -11.29 19.84
N VAL A 182 -12.63 -11.56 18.85
CA VAL A 182 -12.29 -11.44 17.43
C VAL A 182 -11.86 -10.03 17.02
N ILE A 183 -12.36 -8.98 17.68
CA ILE A 183 -11.97 -7.59 17.39
C ILE A 183 -10.48 -7.40 17.69
N LEU A 184 -9.97 -8.03 18.74
CA LEU A 184 -8.54 -7.96 19.10
C LEU A 184 -7.68 -8.66 18.05
N LEU A 185 -8.15 -9.77 17.47
CA LEU A 185 -7.50 -10.40 16.32
C LEU A 185 -7.45 -9.44 15.13
N PHE A 186 -8.57 -8.79 14.78
CA PHE A 186 -8.65 -7.84 13.67
C PHE A 186 -7.74 -6.61 13.86
N GLN A 187 -7.66 -6.07 15.08
CA GLN A 187 -6.73 -5.00 15.42
C GLN A 187 -5.27 -5.45 15.17
N GLY A 188 -4.87 -6.63 15.68
CA GLY A 188 -3.52 -7.17 15.50
C GLY A 188 -3.14 -7.36 14.02
N VAL A 189 -4.08 -7.84 13.21
CA VAL A 189 -3.91 -7.99 11.76
C VAL A 189 -3.68 -6.64 11.07
N LEU A 190 -4.51 -5.63 11.35
CA LEU A 190 -4.33 -4.30 10.75
C LEU A 190 -3.03 -3.63 11.19
N ILE A 191 -2.64 -3.75 12.46
CA ILE A 191 -1.35 -3.25 12.94
C ILE A 191 -0.21 -3.92 12.17
N THR A 192 -0.28 -5.25 11.99
CA THR A 192 0.71 -6.00 11.22
C THR A 192 0.79 -5.51 9.78
N ARG A 193 -0.37 -5.28 9.15
CA ARG A 193 -0.47 -4.80 7.77
C ARG A 193 0.06 -3.38 7.60
N ILE A 194 -0.22 -2.48 8.54
CA ILE A 194 0.33 -1.12 8.54
C ILE A 194 1.86 -1.17 8.74
N ALA A 195 2.35 -1.99 9.68
CA ALA A 195 3.78 -2.21 9.87
C ALA A 195 4.46 -2.77 8.62
N TRP A 196 3.78 -3.65 7.89
CA TRP A 196 4.26 -4.26 6.64
C TRP A 196 4.51 -3.23 5.53
N GLN A 197 3.81 -2.09 5.54
CA GLN A 197 4.03 -0.99 4.59
C GLN A 197 5.40 -0.33 4.76
N PHE A 198 6.01 -0.42 5.95
CA PHE A 198 7.35 0.12 6.23
C PHE A 198 8.49 -0.73 5.66
N ARG A 199 8.19 -1.82 4.95
CA ARG A 199 9.19 -2.64 4.24
C ARG A 199 9.58 -2.00 2.92
N VAL A 200 10.27 -0.87 3.04
CA VAL A 200 10.64 0.03 1.92
C VAL A 200 11.50 -0.63 0.84
N TYR A 201 12.11 -1.79 1.12
CA TYR A 201 12.81 -2.59 0.10
C TYR A 201 11.85 -3.26 -0.91
N SER A 202 10.57 -3.42 -0.56
CA SER A 202 9.51 -3.92 -1.45
C SER A 202 8.70 -2.77 -2.05
N THR A 203 7.92 -3.02 -3.10
CA THR A 203 6.97 -2.03 -3.65
C THR A 203 5.80 -1.82 -2.70
N THR A 204 5.96 -0.93 -1.72
CA THR A 204 4.92 -0.54 -0.74
C THR A 204 4.52 0.91 -0.90
N ASP A 205 3.38 1.30 -0.32
CA ASP A 205 2.88 2.68 -0.37
C ASP A 205 3.86 3.68 0.27
N ILE A 206 4.56 3.28 1.34
CA ILE A 206 5.58 4.13 1.99
C ILE A 206 6.79 4.29 1.08
N ARG A 207 7.21 3.25 0.35
CA ARG A 207 8.26 3.38 -0.67
C ARG A 207 7.87 4.38 -1.74
N LEU A 208 6.65 4.28 -2.26
CA LEU A 208 6.12 5.22 -3.25
C LEU A 208 6.02 6.65 -2.70
N THR A 209 5.66 6.80 -1.41
CA THR A 209 5.62 8.09 -0.72
C THR A 209 7.02 8.70 -0.58
N LEU A 210 8.03 7.89 -0.25
CA LEU A 210 9.42 8.34 -0.16
C LEU A 210 9.98 8.74 -1.54
N ASN A 211 9.68 7.96 -2.58
CA ASN A 211 9.97 8.34 -3.97
C ASN A 211 9.33 9.69 -4.32
N MET A 212 8.07 9.87 -3.89
CA MET A 212 7.33 11.12 -4.10
C MET A 212 7.96 12.32 -3.40
N ILE A 213 8.37 12.19 -2.14
CA ILE A 213 9.01 13.30 -1.40
C ILE A 213 10.29 13.77 -2.08
N ARG A 214 11.02 12.87 -2.74
CA ARG A 214 12.26 13.17 -3.45
C ARG A 214 12.07 13.54 -4.93
N ASP A 215 10.83 13.56 -5.42
CA ASP A 215 10.52 13.82 -6.82
C ASP A 215 11.23 12.86 -7.80
N ASP A 216 11.50 11.63 -7.34
CA ASP A 216 12.26 10.62 -8.08
C ASP A 216 11.54 9.26 -8.05
N PRO A 217 10.87 8.85 -9.14
CA PRO A 217 10.22 7.53 -9.24
C PRO A 217 11.16 6.36 -9.01
N PHE A 218 12.45 6.53 -9.31
CA PHE A 218 13.45 5.45 -9.39
C PHE A 218 14.44 5.47 -8.23
N LEU A 219 14.18 6.30 -7.22
CA LEU A 219 15.04 6.48 -6.06
C LEU A 219 15.52 5.15 -5.45
N PHE A 220 14.63 4.15 -5.41
CA PHE A 220 14.92 2.82 -4.85
C PHE A 220 15.12 1.70 -5.89
N ASP A 221 15.03 1.98 -7.19
CA ASP A 221 15.32 0.99 -8.25
C ASP A 221 16.81 0.94 -8.59
N ASN A 222 17.54 2.02 -8.30
CA ASN A 222 18.98 2.03 -8.45
C ASN A 222 19.62 1.18 -7.33
N LYS A 223 20.18 0.01 -7.68
CA LYS A 223 20.79 -0.98 -6.75
C LYS A 223 21.89 -0.37 -5.85
N THR A 224 22.43 0.78 -6.24
CA THR A 224 23.46 1.52 -5.49
C THR A 224 22.88 2.47 -4.44
N CYS A 225 21.59 2.84 -4.54
CA CYS A 225 20.90 3.76 -3.64
C CYS A 225 20.01 3.02 -2.62
N HIS A 226 20.40 1.83 -2.19
CA HIS A 226 19.93 1.30 -0.92
C HIS A 226 20.73 1.96 0.19
N SER A 227 20.29 3.14 0.62
CA SER A 227 20.86 3.75 1.81
C SER A 227 20.73 2.74 2.96
N LYS A 228 21.80 2.50 3.70
CA LYS A 228 21.82 1.55 4.82
C LYS A 228 20.67 1.80 5.80
N LEU A 229 20.25 3.06 5.94
CA LEU A 229 19.14 3.49 6.77
C LEU A 229 17.79 2.93 6.30
N ILE A 230 17.54 2.88 4.99
CA ILE A 230 16.27 2.38 4.42
C ILE A 230 16.17 0.87 4.52
N LEU A 231 17.29 0.17 4.31
CA LEU A 231 17.38 -1.26 4.59
C LEU A 231 17.12 -1.54 6.08
N ALA A 232 17.73 -0.75 6.97
CA ALA A 232 17.53 -0.88 8.42
C ALA A 232 16.09 -0.62 8.84
N LEU A 233 15.40 0.37 8.26
CA LEU A 233 13.98 0.61 8.51
C LEU A 233 13.12 -0.58 8.07
N GLY A 234 13.35 -1.11 6.88
CA GLY A 234 12.62 -2.27 6.38
C GLY A 234 12.84 -3.52 7.23
N MET A 235 14.10 -3.81 7.59
CA MET A 235 14.45 -4.91 8.49
C MET A 235 13.86 -4.72 9.89
N GLY A 236 13.82 -3.47 10.39
CA GLY A 236 13.20 -3.13 11.66
C GLY A 236 11.70 -3.46 11.67
N ALA A 237 11.00 -3.19 10.56
CA ALA A 237 9.59 -3.56 10.42
C ALA A 237 9.38 -5.08 10.42
N ASP A 238 10.24 -5.85 9.74
CA ASP A 238 10.17 -7.32 9.76
C ASP A 238 10.41 -7.88 11.16
N ILE A 239 11.44 -7.37 11.86
CA ILE A 239 11.75 -7.77 13.24
C ILE A 239 10.58 -7.42 14.15
N PHE A 240 10.01 -6.22 14.03
CA PHE A 240 8.84 -5.82 14.81
C PHE A 240 7.68 -6.80 14.59
N ILE A 241 7.30 -7.07 13.34
CA ILE A 241 6.21 -7.99 13.00
C ILE A 241 6.48 -9.38 13.58
N LEU A 242 7.70 -9.90 13.46
CA LEU A 242 8.03 -11.21 14.03
C LEU A 242 7.90 -11.21 15.56
N LEU A 243 8.44 -10.20 16.24
CA LEU A 243 8.46 -10.16 17.72
C LEU A 243 7.06 -10.00 18.31
N VAL A 244 6.20 -9.16 17.72
CA VAL A 244 4.87 -8.90 18.27
C VAL A 244 3.95 -10.13 18.24
N TRP A 245 4.17 -11.07 17.30
CA TRP A 245 3.44 -12.34 17.26
C TRP A 245 4.17 -13.46 18.02
N LEU A 246 5.49 -13.58 17.88
CA LEU A 246 6.26 -14.70 18.44
C LEU A 246 6.35 -14.66 19.96
N ILE A 247 6.61 -13.49 20.56
CA ILE A 247 6.79 -13.36 22.01
C ILE A 247 5.51 -13.80 22.76
N PRO A 248 4.30 -13.30 22.41
CA PRO A 248 3.08 -13.76 23.07
C PRO A 248 2.81 -15.25 22.87
N THR A 249 3.11 -15.82 21.70
CA THR A 249 2.97 -17.27 21.46
C THR A 249 3.87 -18.10 22.38
N ILE A 250 5.16 -17.75 22.49
CA ILE A 250 6.08 -18.46 23.39
C ILE A 250 5.61 -18.36 24.84
N ASN A 251 5.17 -17.18 25.26
CA ASN A 251 4.71 -16.96 26.63
C ASN A 251 3.45 -17.77 26.96
N TYR A 252 2.52 -17.93 26.00
CA TYR A 252 1.32 -18.73 26.20
C TYR A 252 1.63 -20.20 26.48
N PHE A 253 2.60 -20.80 25.79
CA PHE A 253 2.95 -22.22 26.01
C PHE A 253 3.88 -22.47 27.21
N ARG A 254 4.40 -21.41 27.84
CA ARG A 254 5.21 -21.51 29.07
C ARG A 254 4.38 -21.43 30.35
N THR A 255 3.18 -20.85 30.27
CA THR A 255 2.20 -20.78 31.36
C THR A 255 1.32 -22.01 31.38
#